data_AF-A0A1E1WJE2-F1
#
_entry.id   AF-A0A1E1WJE2-F1
#
_cell.length_a   1.000
_cell.length_b   1.000
_cell.length_c   1.000
_cell.angle_alpha   90.00
_cell.angle_beta   90.00
_cell.angle_gamma   90.00
#
_symmetry.space_group_name_H-M   'P 1'
#
loop_
_entity.id
_entity.type
_entity.pdbx_description
1 polymer ?
#
loop_
_entity_poly.entity_id
_entity_poly.type
_entity_poly.pdbx_seq_one_letter_code
_entity_poly.pdbx_strand_id
1 'polypeptide(L)'
;MTRKFLFCFPLRLGNIIFGYIVIIVAIAVMAFNLYKLGLGIVSEKTEIDEKFRNFENVDSIFGQNKKDLIALIALAYYSSYVVIAFLLFIFSALFTCGAYRANSCLITTFFGYSFVHLFLSIGLLVWEALTAG
;
A
#
# COMPACT_ATOMS: atom_id res chain seq x y z
N MET A 1 -36.79 13.87 -11.88
CA MET A 1 -35.73 12.83 -11.95
C MET A 1 -35.57 12.36 -13.39
N THR A 2 -34.46 12.69 -14.04
CA THR A 2 -34.19 12.32 -15.44
C THR A 2 -33.55 10.93 -15.53
N ARG A 3 -33.90 10.13 -16.55
CA ARG A 3 -33.48 8.72 -16.78
C ARG A 3 -31.98 8.40 -16.58
N LYS A 4 -31.09 9.39 -16.67
CA LYS A 4 -29.65 9.29 -16.31
C LYS A 4 -29.42 8.85 -14.85
N PHE A 5 -30.33 9.18 -13.95
CA PHE A 5 -30.24 8.86 -12.53
C PHE A 5 -30.36 7.35 -12.25
N LEU A 6 -31.20 6.64 -13.01
CA LEU A 6 -31.43 5.19 -12.82
C LEU A 6 -30.22 4.35 -13.24
N PHE A 7 -29.49 4.77 -14.28
CA PHE A 7 -28.27 4.08 -14.75
C PHE A 7 -27.04 4.37 -13.89
N CYS A 8 -26.93 5.58 -13.31
CA CYS A 8 -25.83 5.91 -12.42
C CYS A 8 -25.96 5.31 -11.01
N PHE A 9 -27.16 4.91 -10.58
CA PHE A 9 -27.41 4.33 -9.25
C PHE A 9 -26.67 3.01 -8.99
N PRO A 10 -26.72 1.99 -9.86
CA PRO A 10 -26.00 0.73 -9.64
C PRO A 10 -24.48 0.92 -9.71
N LEU A 11 -23.98 1.78 -10.61
CA LEU A 11 -22.57 2.16 -10.69
C LEU A 11 -22.09 2.90 -9.43
N ARG A 12 -22.93 3.77 -8.86
CA ARG A 12 -22.62 4.50 -7.63
C ARG A 12 -22.63 3.60 -6.40
N LEU A 13 -23.61 2.72 -6.28
CA LEU A 13 -23.68 1.75 -5.18
C LEU A 13 -22.49 0.78 -5.23
N GLY A 14 -22.14 0.29 -6.42
CA GLY A 14 -20.97 -0.56 -6.63
C GLY A 14 -19.67 0.12 -6.20
N ASN A 15 -19.48 1.39 -6.56
CA ASN A 15 -18.33 2.19 -6.12
C ASN A 15 -18.28 2.39 -4.60
N ILE A 16 -19.43 2.60 -3.96
CA ILE A 16 -19.49 2.72 -2.50
C ILE A 16 -19.07 1.41 -1.82
N ILE A 17 -19.62 0.27 -2.27
CA ILE A 17 -19.29 -1.05 -1.73
C ILE A 17 -17.81 -1.36 -1.95
N PHE A 18 -17.30 -1.11 -3.15
CA PHE A 18 -15.89 -1.29 -3.48
C PHE A 18 -15.00 -0.44 -2.57
N GLY A 19 -15.34 0.82 -2.37
CA GLY A 19 -14.60 1.71 -1.47
C GLY A 19 -14.51 1.17 -0.04
N TYR A 20 -15.59 0.64 0.51
CA TYR A 20 -15.58 -0.01 1.84
C TYR A 20 -14.73 -1.28 1.90
N ILE A 21 -14.75 -2.12 0.86
CA ILE A 21 -13.89 -3.30 0.78
C ILE A 21 -12.41 -2.88 0.85
N VAL A 22 -12.02 -1.87 0.08
CA VAL A 22 -10.63 -1.40 0.07
C VAL A 22 -10.26 -0.74 1.41
N ILE A 23 -11.17 -0.02 2.07
CA ILE A 23 -10.95 0.50 3.43
C ILE A 23 -10.63 -0.64 4.42
N ILE A 24 -11.44 -1.70 4.43
CA ILE A 24 -11.24 -2.84 5.33
C ILE A 24 -9.89 -3.50 5.08
N VAL A 25 -9.55 -3.75 3.81
CA VAL A 25 -8.26 -4.33 3.42
C VAL A 25 -7.10 -3.43 3.85
N ALA A 26 -7.21 -2.11 3.62
CA ALA A 26 -6.18 -1.16 4.01
C ALA A 26 -5.93 -1.16 5.52
N ILE A 27 -6.98 -1.17 6.34
CA ILE A 27 -6.87 -1.24 7.80
C ILE A 27 -6.24 -2.57 8.23
N ALA A 28 -6.65 -3.70 7.65
CA ALA A 28 -6.10 -5.01 7.97
C ALA A 28 -4.60 -5.10 7.65
N VAL A 29 -4.19 -4.63 6.46
CA VAL A 29 -2.78 -4.59 6.04
C VAL A 29 -1.98 -3.65 6.94
N MET A 30 -2.52 -2.48 7.28
CA MET A 30 -1.87 -1.53 8.16
C MET A 30 -1.65 -2.13 9.55
N ALA A 31 -2.68 -2.73 10.16
CA ALA A 31 -2.61 -3.35 11.47
C ALA A 31 -1.60 -4.51 11.51
N PHE A 32 -1.58 -5.35 10.47
CA PHE A 32 -0.63 -6.46 10.37
C PHE A 32 0.83 -5.98 10.30
N ASN A 33 1.11 -5.00 9.45
CA ASN A 33 2.47 -4.46 9.33
C ASN A 33 2.90 -3.65 10.57
N LEU A 34 1.96 -2.95 11.21
CA LEU A 34 2.22 -2.24 12.47
C LEU A 34 2.53 -3.22 13.60
N TYR A 35 1.82 -4.35 13.66
CA TYR A 35 2.08 -5.43 14.62
C TYR A 35 3.48 -6.04 14.41
N LYS A 36 3.83 -6.38 13.17
CA LYS A 36 5.17 -6.89 12.81
C LYS A 36 6.28 -5.87 13.10
N LEU A 37 6.04 -4.60 12.84
CA LEU A 37 6.96 -3.51 13.17
C LEU A 37 7.13 -3.37 14.70
N GLY A 38 6.05 -3.41 15.46
CA GLY A 38 6.09 -3.36 16.92
C GLY A 38 6.84 -4.54 17.54
N LEU A 39 6.62 -5.75 17.03
CA LEU A 39 7.41 -6.93 17.41
C LEU A 39 8.89 -6.76 17.07
N GLY A 40 9.23 -6.22 15.90
CA GLY A 40 10.61 -5.99 15.47
C GLY A 40 11.36 -4.93 16.29
N ILE A 41 10.64 -3.97 16.90
CA ILE A 41 11.24 -2.95 17.79
C ILE A 41 11.40 -3.49 19.23
N VAL A 42 10.41 -4.22 19.74
CA VAL A 42 10.37 -4.67 21.15
C VAL A 42 11.17 -5.94 21.36
N SER A 43 11.20 -6.84 20.38
CA SER A 43 11.94 -8.09 20.48
C SER A 43 13.35 -7.91 19.92
N GLU A 44 14.31 -7.68 20.81
CA GLU A 44 15.74 -7.56 20.49
C GLU A 44 16.36 -8.85 19.90
N LYS A 45 15.59 -9.95 19.75
CA LYS A 45 16.15 -11.29 19.52
C LYS A 45 15.38 -12.33 18.70
N THR A 46 14.22 -12.06 18.13
CA THR A 46 13.42 -13.14 17.51
C THR A 46 13.18 -12.94 16.03
N GLU A 47 13.73 -13.91 15.28
CA GLU A 47 13.30 -14.31 13.94
C GLU A 47 13.11 -13.14 12.98
N ILE A 48 14.25 -12.62 12.50
CA ILE A 48 14.28 -11.95 11.21
C ILE A 48 13.63 -12.94 10.23
N ASP A 49 12.38 -12.66 9.84
CA ASP A 49 11.53 -13.47 8.95
C ASP A 49 12.42 -14.11 7.87
N GLU A 50 12.28 -15.41 7.60
CA GLU A 50 13.08 -16.14 6.58
C GLU A 50 13.11 -15.41 5.22
N LYS A 51 12.12 -14.54 4.98
CA LYS A 51 12.03 -13.58 3.87
C LYS A 51 13.26 -12.67 3.70
N PHE A 52 13.95 -12.31 4.78
CA PHE A 52 15.19 -11.52 4.73
C PHE A 52 16.46 -12.39 4.78
N ARG A 53 16.34 -13.72 4.82
CA ARG A 53 17.51 -14.65 4.78
C ARG A 53 18.28 -14.55 3.46
N ASN A 54 17.61 -14.20 2.36
CA ASN A 54 18.24 -13.99 1.06
C ASN A 54 19.18 -12.76 0.98
N PHE A 55 19.21 -11.90 2.00
CA PHE A 55 20.24 -10.88 2.13
C PHE A 55 21.61 -11.45 2.57
N GLU A 56 21.73 -12.76 2.83
CA GLU A 56 23.03 -13.43 3.04
C GLU A 56 23.97 -13.31 1.83
N ASN A 57 23.48 -13.16 0.58
CA ASN A 57 24.40 -12.91 -0.55
C ASN A 57 25.00 -11.49 -0.56
N VAL A 58 24.56 -10.61 0.33
CA VAL A 58 25.19 -9.29 0.59
C VAL A 58 26.37 -9.43 1.58
N ASP A 59 26.64 -10.66 2.06
CA ASP A 59 27.71 -11.00 3.01
C ASP A 59 29.13 -10.66 2.55
N SER A 60 29.36 -10.52 1.23
CA SER A 60 30.69 -10.13 0.71
C SER A 60 30.99 -8.64 0.84
N ILE A 61 30.00 -7.78 1.14
CA ILE A 61 30.13 -6.32 1.03
C ILE A 61 30.11 -5.60 2.40
N PHE A 62 29.43 -6.10 3.45
CA PHE A 62 29.08 -5.27 4.63
C PHE A 62 29.63 -5.68 6.02
N GLY A 63 30.38 -6.77 6.19
CA GLY A 63 31.14 -7.04 7.43
C GLY A 63 30.34 -7.07 8.75
N GLN A 64 31.01 -6.82 9.90
CA GLN A 64 30.49 -7.03 11.27
C GLN A 64 29.20 -6.27 11.65
N ASN A 65 28.78 -5.25 10.88
CA ASN A 65 27.54 -4.48 11.11
C ASN A 65 26.26 -5.13 10.53
N LYS A 66 26.32 -6.42 10.16
CA LYS A 66 25.24 -7.19 9.50
C LYS A 66 23.90 -7.17 10.23
N LYS A 67 23.90 -7.36 11.56
CA LYS A 67 22.66 -7.51 12.33
C LYS A 67 21.87 -6.20 12.40
N ASP A 68 22.56 -5.09 12.61
CA ASP A 68 21.95 -3.76 12.68
C ASP A 68 21.43 -3.31 11.31
N LEU A 69 22.15 -3.64 10.23
CA LEU A 69 21.72 -3.34 8.86
C LEU A 69 20.44 -4.10 8.47
N ILE A 70 20.34 -5.38 8.80
CA ILE A 70 19.14 -6.19 8.50
C ILE A 70 17.95 -5.69 9.32
N ALA A 71 18.16 -5.32 10.60
CA ALA A 71 17.11 -4.72 11.42
C ALA A 71 16.61 -3.39 10.83
N LEU A 72 17.51 -2.54 10.35
CA LEU A 72 17.17 -1.29 9.66
C LEU A 72 16.35 -1.54 8.38
N ILE A 73 16.76 -2.52 7.57
CA ILE A 73 16.05 -2.90 6.33
C ILE A 73 14.66 -3.44 6.65
N ALA A 74 14.52 -4.31 7.66
CA ALA A 74 13.22 -4.83 8.07
C ALA A 74 12.31 -3.70 8.59
N LEU A 75 12.84 -2.76 9.38
CA LEU A 75 12.10 -1.61 9.88
C LEU A 75 11.66 -0.68 8.75
N ALA A 76 12.55 -0.39 7.79
CA ALA A 76 12.24 0.38 6.60
C ALA A 76 11.16 -0.30 5.74
N TYR A 77 11.24 -1.63 5.61
CA TYR A 77 10.25 -2.43 4.90
C TYR A 77 8.87 -2.31 5.56
N TYR A 78 8.71 -2.69 6.84
CA TYR A 78 7.38 -2.66 7.47
C TYR A 78 6.83 -1.23 7.58
N SER A 79 7.68 -0.23 7.82
CA SER A 79 7.24 1.17 7.85
C SER A 79 6.74 1.65 6.49
N SER A 80 7.40 1.26 5.38
CA SER A 80 6.92 1.58 4.04
C SER A 80 5.53 0.98 3.76
N TYR A 81 5.29 -0.27 4.17
CA TYR A 81 3.97 -0.91 4.02
C TYR A 81 2.89 -0.24 4.88
N VAL A 82 3.22 0.23 6.08
CA VAL A 82 2.29 1.02 6.92
C VAL A 82 1.91 2.32 6.22
N VAL A 83 2.89 3.04 5.66
CA VAL A 83 2.64 4.30 4.93
C VAL A 83 1.78 4.05 3.69
N ILE A 84 2.09 3.02 2.89
CA ILE A 84 1.31 2.66 1.70
C ILE A 84 -0.13 2.29 2.10
N ALA A 85 -0.32 1.49 3.15
CA ALA A 85 -1.64 1.11 3.63
C ALA A 85 -2.43 2.33 4.15
N PHE A 86 -1.77 3.29 4.79
CA PHE A 86 -2.38 4.54 5.22
C PHE A 86 -2.81 5.42 4.04
N LEU A 87 -1.96 5.56 3.02
CA LEU A 87 -2.31 6.26 1.79
C LEU A 87 -3.50 5.59 1.07
N LEU A 88 -3.51 4.26 1.00
CA LEU A 88 -4.62 3.48 0.44
C LEU A 88 -5.91 3.70 1.23
N PHE A 89 -5.83 3.80 2.56
CA PHE A 89 -6.97 4.11 3.41
C PHE A 89 -7.55 5.51 3.12
N ILE A 90 -6.71 6.56 3.11
CA ILE A 90 -7.15 7.93 2.78
C ILE A 90 -7.79 7.95 1.39
N PHE A 91 -7.13 7.33 0.42
CA PHE A 91 -7.58 7.26 -0.96
C PHE A 91 -8.96 6.60 -1.08
N SER A 92 -9.16 5.49 -0.39
CA SER A 92 -10.44 4.75 -0.39
C SER A 92 -11.54 5.51 0.35
N ALA A 93 -11.20 6.24 1.42
CA ALA A 93 -12.14 7.11 2.12
C ALA A 93 -12.62 8.26 1.22
N LEU A 94 -11.70 8.94 0.52
CA LEU A 94 -12.02 10.02 -0.43
C LEU A 94 -12.91 9.51 -1.58
N PHE A 95 -12.60 8.33 -2.12
CA PHE A 95 -13.42 7.67 -3.14
C PHE A 95 -14.84 7.38 -2.65
N THR A 96 -14.96 6.75 -1.48
CA THR A 96 -16.25 6.38 -0.90
C THR A 96 -17.09 7.63 -0.61
N CYS A 97 -16.49 8.68 -0.04
CA CYS A 97 -17.16 9.97 0.20
C CYS A 97 -17.56 10.68 -1.10
N GLY A 98 -16.69 10.65 -2.12
CA GLY A 98 -16.95 11.20 -3.45
C GLY A 98 -18.14 10.51 -4.12
N ALA A 99 -18.21 9.18 -4.03
CA ALA A 99 -19.33 8.38 -4.50
C ALA A 99 -20.62 8.67 -3.71
N TYR A 100 -20.55 8.83 -2.39
CA TYR A 100 -21.70 9.17 -1.56
C TYR A 100 -22.28 10.55 -1.84
N ARG A 101 -21.45 11.58 -2.08
CA ARG A 101 -21.92 12.96 -2.32
C ARG A 101 -22.07 13.32 -3.79
N ALA A 102 -21.72 12.41 -4.71
CA ALA A 102 -21.58 12.70 -6.15
C ALA A 102 -20.74 13.96 -6.41
N ASN A 103 -19.70 14.16 -5.60
CA ASN A 103 -18.85 15.34 -5.69
C ASN A 103 -17.81 15.11 -6.78
N SER A 104 -17.96 15.80 -7.90
CA SER A 104 -17.07 15.69 -9.05
C SER A 104 -15.61 15.98 -8.70
N CYS A 105 -15.33 16.90 -7.78
CA CYS A 105 -13.96 17.24 -7.36
C CYS A 105 -13.26 16.05 -6.69
N LEU A 106 -13.93 15.35 -5.77
CA LEU A 106 -13.39 14.17 -5.10
C LEU A 106 -13.16 13.01 -6.08
N ILE A 107 -14.09 12.84 -7.03
CA ILE A 107 -13.99 11.81 -8.07
C ILE A 107 -12.84 12.13 -9.03
N THR A 108 -12.67 13.38 -9.45
CA THR A 108 -11.55 13.78 -10.33
C THR A 108 -10.20 13.64 -9.65
N THR A 109 -10.10 14.01 -8.36
CA THR A 109 -8.86 13.82 -7.58
C THR A 109 -8.52 12.33 -7.45
N PHE A 110 -9.53 11.48 -7.24
CA PHE A 110 -9.35 10.03 -7.25
C PHE A 110 -8.79 9.51 -8.57
N PHE A 111 -9.40 9.90 -9.70
CA PHE A 111 -8.93 9.45 -11.02
C PHE A 111 -7.54 9.98 -11.37
N GLY A 112 -7.24 11.23 -11.05
CA GLY A 112 -5.93 11.82 -11.26
C GLY A 112 -4.83 11.09 -10.47
N TYR A 113 -5.05 10.85 -9.18
CA TYR A 113 -4.12 10.07 -8.37
C TYR A 113 -3.97 8.63 -8.86
N SER A 114 -5.07 7.95 -9.18
CA SER A 114 -5.05 6.57 -9.70
C SER A 114 -4.22 6.47 -10.97
N PHE A 115 -4.40 7.43 -11.88
CA PHE A 115 -3.69 7.46 -13.15
C PHE A 115 -2.18 7.59 -12.92
N VAL A 116 -1.75 8.57 -12.12
CA VAL A 116 -0.32 8.76 -11.80
C VAL A 116 0.26 7.52 -11.12
N HIS A 117 -0.45 6.94 -10.14
CA HIS A 117 0.00 5.76 -9.43
C HIS A 117 0.16 4.54 -10.35
N LEU A 118 -0.79 4.33 -11.26
CA LEU A 118 -0.77 3.20 -12.19
C LEU A 118 0.37 3.34 -13.20
N PHE A 119 0.58 4.55 -13.74
CA PHE A 119 1.72 4.84 -14.63
C PHE A 119 3.07 4.63 -13.94
N LEU A 120 3.20 5.09 -12.69
CA LEU A 120 4.44 4.95 -11.94
C LEU A 120 4.70 3.49 -11.57
N SER A 121 3.65 2.73 -11.25
CA SER A 121 3.73 1.28 -10.98
C SER A 121 4.15 0.49 -12.23
N ILE A 122 3.57 0.80 -13.40
CA ILE A 122 4.00 0.20 -14.67
C ILE A 122 5.45 0.57 -14.97
N GLY A 123 5.84 1.84 -14.79
CA GLY A 123 7.21 2.29 -15.00
C GLY A 123 8.21 1.54 -14.13
N LEU A 124 7.88 1.32 -12.85
CA LEU A 124 8.70 0.52 -11.93
C LEU A 124 8.78 -0.95 -12.34
N LEU A 125 7.67 -1.57 -12.76
CA LEU A 125 7.67 -2.96 -13.25
C LEU A 125 8.52 -3.13 -14.51
N VAL A 126 8.43 -2.19 -15.45
CA VAL A 126 9.25 -2.19 -16.67
C VAL A 126 10.72 -1.96 -16.31
N TRP A 127 11.01 -1.04 -15.40
CA TRP A 127 12.37 -0.80 -14.93
C TRP A 127 12.96 -2.06 -14.28
N GLU A 128 12.23 -2.70 -13.37
CA GLU A 128 12.64 -3.94 -12.71
C GLU A 128 12.93 -5.03 -13.75
N ALA A 129 12.04 -5.20 -14.74
CA ALA A 129 12.21 -6.16 -15.83
C ALA A 129 13.45 -5.86 -16.70
N LEU A 130 13.82 -4.59 -16.88
CA LEU A 130 15.02 -4.20 -17.63
C LEU A 130 16.31 -4.38 -16.82
N THR A 131 16.28 -4.16 -15.51
CA THR A 131 17.46 -4.33 -14.63
C THR A 131 17.71 -5.76 -14.17
N ALA A 132 16.71 -6.64 -14.27
CA ALA A 132 16.82 -8.07 -13.94
C ALA A 132 17.33 -8.93 -15.12
N GLY A 133 17.55 -8.34 -16.29
CA GLY A 133 18.20 -8.98 -17.46
C GLY A 133 19.63 -8.50 -17.63
#